data_AF-V4IWM8-F1
#
_entry.id   AF-V4IWM8-F1
#
_cell.length_a   1.000
_cell.length_b   1.000
_cell.length_c   1.000
_cell.angle_alpha   90.00
_cell.angle_beta   90.00
_cell.angle_gamma   90.00
#
_symmetry.space_group_name_H-M   'P 1'
#
loop_
_entity.id
_entity.type
_entity.pdbx_description
1 polymer ?
#
loop_
_entity_poly.entity_id
_entity_poly.type
_entity_poly.pdbx_seq_one_letter_code
_entity_poly.pdbx_strand_id
1 'polypeptide(L)'
;MSAVPASFSSRTLLRDWVAAAAVLGGLYALAYGVQFQPLQVPGYLLLVGFDAVEFVLPEFGSSTAYDLGFACYLGVLAALAAVGASAARARGATGPLVGVGAGLAAVGTLALLLGAVVYLPVGGTPLAIVAGTGLVLALAGAGVAFGLGRSRST
;
A
#
# COMPACT_ATOMS: atom_id res chain seq x y z
N MET A 1 -3.20 -35.29 11.43
CA MET A 1 -4.28 -34.29 11.58
C MET A 1 -3.81 -33.03 10.87
N SER A 2 -4.26 -32.80 9.64
CA SER A 2 -3.98 -31.58 8.88
C SER A 2 -4.76 -30.44 9.54
N ALA A 3 -4.04 -29.43 10.04
CA ALA A 3 -4.66 -28.20 10.47
C ALA A 3 -5.36 -27.57 9.26
N VAL A 4 -6.68 -27.59 9.25
CA VAL A 4 -7.46 -26.76 8.34
C VAL A 4 -6.98 -25.32 8.56
N PRO A 5 -6.48 -24.61 7.53
CA PRO A 5 -6.07 -23.22 7.70
C PRO A 5 -7.27 -22.45 8.24
N ALA A 6 -7.07 -21.74 9.34
CA ALA A 6 -8.11 -20.97 10.00
C ALA A 6 -8.87 -20.15 8.95
N SER A 7 -10.17 -20.42 8.81
CA SER A 7 -11.03 -19.66 7.92
C SER A 7 -10.95 -18.18 8.33
N PHE A 8 -10.31 -17.37 7.50
CA PHE A 8 -10.21 -15.93 7.75
C PHE A 8 -11.62 -15.35 7.74
N SER A 9 -12.05 -14.77 8.86
CA SER A 9 -13.37 -14.15 8.94
C SER A 9 -13.46 -12.99 7.93
N SER A 10 -14.52 -12.98 7.11
CA SER A 10 -14.79 -11.90 6.15
C SER A 10 -14.79 -10.53 6.80
N ARG A 11 -15.16 -10.44 8.09
CA ARG A 11 -15.10 -9.20 8.88
C ARG A 11 -13.68 -8.68 9.07
N THR A 12 -12.71 -9.56 9.32
CA THR A 12 -11.31 -9.18 9.49
C THR A 12 -10.72 -8.68 8.17
N LEU A 13 -11.01 -9.39 7.07
CA LEU A 13 -10.60 -8.98 5.73
C LEU A 13 -11.18 -7.61 5.35
N LEU A 14 -12.49 -7.42 5.57
CA LEU A 14 -13.14 -6.14 5.30
C LEU A 14 -12.52 -5.01 6.13
N ARG A 15 -12.25 -5.24 7.42
CA ARG A 15 -11.59 -4.25 8.28
C ARG A 15 -10.21 -3.87 7.76
N ASP A 16 -9.40 -4.87 7.43
CA ASP A 16 -8.03 -4.63 6.95
C ASP A 16 -8.04 -3.96 5.57
N TRP A 17 -9.01 -4.29 4.71
CA TRP A 17 -9.24 -3.61 3.45
C TRP A 17 -9.57 -2.14 3.65
N VAL A 18 -10.53 -1.81 4.52
CA VAL A 18 -10.88 -0.42 4.85
C VAL A 18 -9.69 0.33 5.44
N ALA A 19 -8.94 -0.30 6.35
CA ALA A 19 -7.77 0.31 6.96
C ALA A 19 -6.66 0.60 5.92
N ALA A 20 -6.41 -0.35 5.02
CA ALA A 20 -5.46 -0.17 3.93
C ALA A 20 -5.93 0.91 2.96
N ALA A 21 -7.20 0.90 2.55
CA ALA A 21 -7.78 1.93 1.68
C ALA A 21 -7.67 3.33 2.31
N ALA A 22 -7.90 3.46 3.61
CA ALA A 22 -7.71 4.71 4.33
C ALA A 22 -6.25 5.18 4.33
N VAL A 23 -5.28 4.26 4.46
CA VAL A 23 -3.85 4.59 4.32
C VAL A 23 -3.53 5.06 2.91
N LEU A 24 -3.97 4.34 1.88
CA LEU A 24 -3.72 4.70 0.48
C LEU A 24 -4.33 6.05 0.13
N GLY A 25 -5.62 6.25 0.44
CA GLY A 25 -6.31 7.51 0.24
C GLY A 25 -5.71 8.65 1.06
N GLY A 26 -5.24 8.37 2.28
CA GLY A 26 -4.55 9.34 3.13
C GLY A 26 -3.20 9.78 2.54
N LEU A 27 -2.39 8.84 2.04
CA LEU A 27 -1.11 9.15 1.37
C LEU A 27 -1.32 9.91 0.07
N TYR A 28 -2.34 9.54 -0.71
CA TYR A 28 -2.75 10.29 -1.89
C TYR A 28 -3.17 11.72 -1.53
N ALA A 29 -4.06 11.89 -0.54
CA ALA A 29 -4.51 13.20 -0.08
C ALA A 29 -3.35 14.05 0.48
N LEU A 30 -2.39 13.43 1.18
CA LEU A 30 -1.22 14.10 1.73
C LEU A 30 -0.36 14.75 0.64
N ALA A 31 -0.28 14.12 -0.54
CA ALA A 31 0.46 14.67 -1.68
C ALA A 31 -0.09 16.01 -2.17
N TYR A 32 -1.39 16.27 -1.99
CA TYR A 32 -2.02 17.53 -2.35
C TYR A 32 -2.20 18.47 -1.16
N GLY A 33 -2.34 17.93 0.05
CA GLY A 33 -2.61 18.70 1.25
C GLY A 33 -1.39 19.32 1.92
N VAL A 34 -0.18 18.83 1.64
CA VAL A 34 1.05 19.26 2.34
C VAL A 34 2.12 19.68 1.35
N GLN A 35 2.67 20.89 1.52
CA GLN A 35 3.71 21.48 0.66
C GLN A 35 5.15 21.04 1.02
N PHE A 36 5.28 19.89 1.68
CA PHE A 36 6.57 19.32 2.06
C PHE A 36 6.85 18.10 1.17
N GLN A 37 7.73 18.28 0.18
CA GLN A 37 7.99 17.33 -0.89
C GLN A 37 8.19 15.86 -0.43
N PRO A 38 8.91 15.56 0.66
CA PRO A 38 9.08 14.17 1.11
C PRO A 38 7.76 13.45 1.45
N LEU A 39 6.75 14.18 1.91
CA LEU A 39 5.43 13.62 2.20
C LEU A 39 4.56 13.45 0.96
N GLN A 40 4.95 14.06 -0.17
CA GLN A 40 4.23 13.94 -1.44
C GLN A 40 4.66 12.69 -2.23
N VAL A 41 5.89 12.22 -2.05
CA VAL A 41 6.44 11.07 -2.78
C VAL A 41 5.55 9.81 -2.67
N PRO A 42 5.04 9.41 -1.50
CA PRO A 42 4.19 8.22 -1.40
C PRO A 42 2.90 8.34 -2.21
N GLY A 43 2.23 9.50 -2.20
CA GLY A 43 1.02 9.72 -2.99
C GLY A 43 1.30 9.81 -4.49
N TYR A 44 2.43 10.41 -4.88
CA TYR A 44 2.86 10.44 -6.27
C TYR A 44 3.15 9.04 -6.83
N LEU A 45 3.72 8.14 -6.03
CA LEU A 45 3.95 6.75 -6.44
C LEU A 45 2.67 5.97 -6.74
N LEU A 46 1.56 6.32 -6.08
CA LEU A 46 0.24 5.73 -6.38
C LEU A 46 -0.26 6.17 -7.75
N LEU A 47 -0.08 7.45 -8.11
CA LEU A 47 -0.42 7.97 -9.43
C LEU A 47 0.41 7.30 -10.52
N VAL A 48 1.75 7.31 -10.38
CA VAL A 48 2.65 6.66 -11.35
C VAL A 48 2.36 5.16 -11.48
N GLY A 49 2.03 4.51 -10.37
CA GLY A 49 1.62 3.10 -10.37
C GLY A 49 0.31 2.87 -11.11
N PHE A 50 -0.64 3.80 -11.04
CA PHE A 50 -1.88 3.74 -11.82
C PHE A 50 -1.62 4.03 -13.30
N ASP A 51 -0.85 5.06 -13.64
CA ASP A 51 -0.53 5.41 -15.03
C ASP A 51 0.15 4.23 -15.76
N ALA A 52 1.00 3.47 -15.05
CA ALA A 52 1.61 2.25 -15.58
C ALA A 52 0.59 1.13 -15.89
N VAL A 53 -0.51 1.06 -15.12
CA VAL A 53 -1.63 0.13 -15.37
C VAL A 53 -2.54 0.67 -16.46
N GLU A 54 -2.84 1.97 -16.45
CA GLU A 54 -3.64 2.64 -17.48
C GLU A 54 -3.05 2.43 -18.88
N PHE A 55 -1.72 2.41 -19.00
CA PHE A 55 -1.03 2.15 -20.27
C PHE A 55 -1.49 0.86 -20.98
N VAL A 56 -1.99 -0.14 -20.24
CA VAL A 56 -2.51 -1.40 -20.81
C VAL A 56 -4.03 -1.51 -20.75
N LEU A 57 -4.72 -0.49 -20.24
CA LEU A 57 -6.17 -0.39 -20.22
C LEU A 57 -6.68 0.43 -21.41
N PRO A 58 -7.98 0.31 -21.76
CA PRO A 58 -8.61 1.26 -22.69
C PRO A 58 -8.52 2.68 -22.14
N GLU A 59 -8.32 3.66 -23.03
CA GLU A 59 -8.28 5.08 -22.66
C GLU A 59 -9.57 5.50 -21.93
N PHE A 60 -9.41 6.25 -20.84
CA PHE A 60 -10.54 6.87 -20.16
C PHE A 60 -11.01 8.10 -20.95
N GLY A 61 -12.19 8.00 -21.57
CA GLY A 61 -12.76 9.09 -22.39
C GLY A 61 -13.23 10.34 -21.63
N SER A 62 -13.03 10.42 -20.31
CA SER A 62 -13.37 11.59 -19.49
C SER A 62 -12.60 11.61 -18.17
N SER A 63 -12.45 12.79 -17.57
CA SER A 63 -11.81 12.95 -16.25
C SER A 63 -12.53 12.14 -15.17
N THR A 64 -13.86 12.11 -15.17
CA THR A 64 -14.64 11.31 -14.21
C THR A 64 -14.37 9.81 -14.34
N ALA A 65 -14.17 9.32 -15.56
CA ALA A 65 -13.85 7.92 -15.80
C ALA A 65 -12.43 7.58 -15.29
N TYR A 66 -11.47 8.50 -15.47
CA TYR A 66 -10.13 8.38 -14.91
C TYR A 66 -10.16 8.35 -13.37
N ASP A 67 -10.88 9.29 -12.74
CA ASP A 67 -11.00 9.36 -11.27
C ASP A 67 -11.60 8.07 -10.69
N LEU A 68 -12.62 7.52 -11.36
CA LEU A 68 -13.22 6.25 -10.96
C LEU A 68 -12.25 5.08 -11.16
N GLY A 69 -11.51 5.07 -12.28
CA GLY A 69 -10.45 4.09 -12.55
C GLY A 69 -9.38 4.09 -11.47
N PHE A 70 -8.91 5.28 -11.08
CA PHE A 70 -7.93 5.46 -10.02
C PHE A 70 -8.47 5.01 -8.65
N ALA A 71 -9.71 5.35 -8.32
CA ALA A 71 -10.35 4.89 -7.09
C ALA A 71 -10.48 3.36 -7.05
N CYS A 72 -10.85 2.73 -8.16
CA CYS A 72 -10.89 1.27 -8.31
C CYS A 72 -9.49 0.66 -8.13
N TYR A 73 -8.46 1.25 -8.73
CA TYR A 73 -7.06 0.85 -8.55
C TYR A 73 -6.65 0.87 -7.07
N LEU A 74 -6.95 1.94 -6.33
CA LEU A 74 -6.70 2.00 -4.88
C LEU A 74 -7.48 0.92 -4.13
N GLY A 75 -8.73 0.65 -4.51
CA GLY A 75 -9.55 -0.42 -3.93
C GLY A 75 -8.93 -1.82 -4.13
N VAL A 76 -8.38 -2.09 -5.31
CA VAL A 76 -7.68 -3.35 -5.62
C VAL A 76 -6.38 -3.46 -4.83
N LEU A 77 -5.57 -2.40 -4.77
CA LEU A 77 -4.36 -2.37 -3.95
C LEU A 77 -4.67 -2.61 -2.46
N ALA A 78 -5.73 -1.98 -1.94
CA ALA A 78 -6.18 -2.21 -0.58
C ALA A 78 -6.59 -3.67 -0.36
N ALA A 79 -7.19 -4.33 -1.35
CA ALA A 79 -7.57 -5.74 -1.26
C ALA A 79 -6.34 -6.64 -1.19
N LEU A 80 -5.33 -6.37 -2.03
CA LEU A 80 -4.03 -7.06 -1.95
C LEU A 80 -3.35 -6.83 -0.60
N ALA A 81 -3.40 -5.61 -0.07
CA ALA A 81 -2.90 -5.30 1.26
C ALA A 81 -3.65 -6.07 2.36
N ALA A 82 -4.97 -6.22 2.29
CA ALA A 82 -5.75 -7.01 3.24
C ALA A 82 -5.38 -8.51 3.22
N VAL A 83 -5.08 -9.05 2.04
CA VAL A 83 -4.51 -10.41 1.90
C VAL A 83 -3.12 -10.47 2.54
N GLY A 84 -2.28 -9.47 2.32
CA GLY A 84 -0.99 -9.33 2.99
C GLY A 84 -1.12 -9.27 4.52
N ALA A 85 -2.11 -8.55 5.04
CA ALA A 85 -2.42 -8.47 6.47
C ALA A 85 -2.85 -9.84 7.03
N SER A 86 -3.56 -10.64 6.25
CA SER A 86 -3.95 -12.00 6.61
C SER A 86 -2.72 -12.93 6.66
N ALA A 87 -1.83 -12.81 5.67
CA ALA A 87 -0.56 -13.53 5.66
C ALA A 87 0.38 -13.11 6.80
N ALA A 88 0.35 -11.84 7.22
CA ALA A 88 1.09 -11.37 8.39
C ALA A 88 0.54 -12.00 9.68
N ARG A 89 -0.79 -12.12 9.81
CA ARG A 89 -1.43 -12.78 10.97
C ARG A 89 -1.14 -14.26 11.05
N ALA A 90 -1.08 -14.95 9.91
CA ALA A 90 -0.62 -16.34 9.85
C ALA A 90 0.83 -16.51 10.39
N ARG A 91 1.62 -15.43 10.37
CA ARG A 91 2.99 -15.36 10.91
C ARG A 91 3.07 -14.75 12.31
N GLY A 92 1.93 -14.54 12.99
CA GLY A 92 1.87 -14.05 14.36
C GLY A 92 1.70 -12.54 14.53
N ALA A 93 1.47 -11.77 13.46
CA ALA A 93 1.02 -10.38 13.60
C ALA A 93 -0.31 -10.33 14.36
N THR A 94 -0.44 -9.43 15.32
CA THR A 94 -1.66 -9.27 16.13
C THR A 94 -1.95 -7.79 16.36
N GLY A 95 -3.21 -7.47 16.62
CA GLY A 95 -3.65 -6.11 16.93
C GLY A 95 -4.46 -5.42 15.82
N PRO A 96 -4.95 -4.20 16.11
CA PRO A 96 -5.84 -3.46 15.22
C PRO A 96 -5.12 -2.81 14.04
N LEU A 97 -3.80 -2.57 14.16
CA LEU A 97 -3.02 -1.81 13.17
C LEU A 97 -2.43 -2.66 12.04
N VAL A 98 -2.65 -3.98 12.03
CA VAL A 98 -2.04 -4.83 10.99
C VAL A 98 -2.52 -4.46 9.58
N GLY A 99 -3.79 -4.05 9.41
CA GLY A 99 -4.29 -3.53 8.13
C GLY A 99 -3.60 -2.24 7.69
N VAL A 100 -3.33 -1.33 8.63
CA VAL A 100 -2.56 -0.10 8.39
C VAL A 100 -1.13 -0.42 7.95
N GLY A 101 -0.47 -1.31 8.71
CA GLY A 101 0.89 -1.76 8.38
C GLY A 101 0.97 -2.44 7.01
N ALA A 102 -0.03 -3.26 6.66
CA ALA A 102 -0.11 -3.87 5.34
C ALA A 102 -0.35 -2.85 4.23
N GLY A 103 -1.15 -1.81 4.45
CA GLY A 103 -1.33 -0.69 3.51
C GLY A 103 -0.01 0.03 3.23
N LEU A 104 0.74 0.40 4.26
CA LEU A 104 2.07 1.01 4.12
C LEU A 104 3.04 0.08 3.39
N ALA A 105 3.04 -1.21 3.74
CA ALA A 105 3.90 -2.18 3.09
C ALA A 105 3.54 -2.39 1.61
N ALA A 106 2.26 -2.29 1.24
CA ALA A 106 1.82 -2.36 -0.14
C ALA A 106 2.35 -1.17 -0.97
N VAL A 107 2.27 0.05 -0.45
CA VAL A 107 2.86 1.23 -1.12
C VAL A 107 4.38 1.10 -1.23
N GLY A 108 5.04 0.65 -0.15
CA GLY A 108 6.47 0.41 -0.15
C GLY A 108 6.89 -0.62 -1.20
N THR A 109 6.13 -1.71 -1.32
CA THR A 109 6.36 -2.74 -2.33
C THR A 109 6.13 -2.22 -3.75
N LEU A 110 5.04 -1.48 -3.98
CA LEU A 110 4.76 -0.82 -5.26
C LEU A 110 5.92 0.11 -5.67
N ALA A 111 6.42 0.92 -4.73
CA ALA A 111 7.54 1.82 -4.95
C ALA A 111 8.81 1.05 -5.35
N LEU A 112 9.12 -0.06 -4.67
CA LEU A 112 10.27 -0.89 -5.02
C LEU A 112 10.11 -1.54 -6.41
N LEU A 113 8.90 -1.97 -6.77
CA LEU A 113 8.61 -2.51 -8.10
C LEU A 113 8.77 -1.44 -9.19
N LEU A 114 8.24 -0.24 -8.98
CA LEU A 114 8.44 0.91 -9.88
C LEU A 114 9.92 1.28 -9.97
N GLY A 115 10.63 1.29 -8.84
CA GLY A 115 12.07 1.49 -8.79
C GLY A 115 12.82 0.50 -9.66
N ALA A 116 12.47 -0.78 -9.58
CA ALA A 116 13.12 -1.85 -10.35
C ALA A 116 12.77 -1.82 -11.85
N VAL A 117 11.51 -1.55 -12.21
CA VAL A 117 11.03 -1.65 -13.60
C VAL A 117 11.25 -0.34 -14.37
N VAL A 118 10.94 0.79 -13.75
CA VAL A 118 10.91 2.11 -14.41
C VAL A 118 12.24 2.85 -14.24
N TYR A 119 12.77 2.86 -13.02
CA TYR A 119 13.89 3.76 -12.67
C TYR A 119 15.26 3.08 -12.69
N LEU A 120 15.34 1.75 -12.56
CA LEU A 120 16.60 1.03 -12.61
C LEU A 120 17.34 1.18 -13.96
N PRO A 121 16.67 1.17 -15.13
CA PRO A 121 17.35 1.36 -16.42
C PRO A 121 17.97 2.76 -16.61
N VAL A 122 17.41 3.78 -15.95
CA VAL A 122 17.85 5.18 -16.05
C VAL A 122 18.72 5.64 -14.87
N GLY A 123 18.63 4.96 -13.72
CA GLY A 123 19.45 5.20 -12.54
C GLY A 123 19.27 6.57 -11.88
N GLY A 124 20.27 6.96 -11.08
CA GLY A 124 20.39 8.31 -10.51
C GLY A 124 19.48 8.62 -9.32
N THR A 125 19.30 9.92 -9.06
CA THR A 125 18.54 10.44 -7.92
C THR A 125 17.09 9.95 -7.84
N PRO A 126 16.32 9.85 -8.96
CA PRO A 126 14.95 9.33 -8.91
C PRO A 126 14.88 7.90 -8.38
N LEU A 127 15.79 7.02 -8.83
CA LEU A 127 15.87 5.64 -8.34
C LEU A 127 16.12 5.61 -6.83
N ALA A 128 17.08 6.41 -6.33
CA ALA A 128 17.42 6.45 -4.91
C ALA A 128 16.24 6.94 -4.04
N ILE A 129 15.51 7.96 -4.50
CA ILE A 129 14.34 8.50 -3.78
C ILE A 129 13.22 7.46 -3.75
N VAL A 130 12.90 6.85 -4.90
CA VAL A 130 11.80 5.86 -5.01
C VAL A 130 12.13 4.60 -4.20
N ALA A 131 13.33 4.05 -4.37
CA ALA A 131 13.77 2.86 -3.64
C ALA A 131 13.89 3.12 -2.14
N GLY A 132 14.44 4.26 -1.74
CA GLY A 132 14.55 4.66 -0.34
C GLY A 132 13.19 4.84 0.32
N THR A 133 12.28 5.56 -0.33
CA THR A 133 10.89 5.74 0.15
C THR A 133 10.18 4.39 0.23
N GLY A 134 10.33 3.55 -0.79
CA GLY A 134 9.76 2.22 -0.84
C GLY A 134 10.22 1.33 0.31
N LEU A 135 11.53 1.30 0.57
CA LEU A 135 12.11 0.55 1.67
C LEU A 135 11.62 1.06 3.02
N VAL A 136 11.60 2.38 3.24
CA VAL A 136 11.12 2.99 4.48
C VAL A 136 9.66 2.61 4.74
N LEU A 137 8.78 2.73 3.73
CA LEU A 137 7.36 2.38 3.86
C LEU A 137 7.15 0.87 4.08
N ALA A 138 7.91 0.02 3.39
CA ALA A 138 7.86 -1.43 3.57
C ALA A 138 8.25 -1.84 5.00
N LEU A 139 9.37 -1.31 5.49
CA LEU A 139 9.87 -1.60 6.84
C LEU A 139 8.96 -1.00 7.92
N ALA A 140 8.50 0.25 7.74
CA ALA A 140 7.54 0.87 8.65
C ALA A 140 6.23 0.07 8.69
N GLY A 141 5.73 -0.36 7.53
CA GLY A 141 4.54 -1.19 7.43
C GLY A 141 4.69 -2.53 8.15
N ALA A 142 5.82 -3.21 7.96
CA ALA A 142 6.15 -4.42 8.70
C ALA A 142 6.24 -4.16 10.22
N GLY A 143 6.91 -3.08 10.63
CA GLY A 143 7.02 -2.67 12.04
C GLY A 143 5.65 -2.37 12.67
N VAL A 144 4.76 -1.69 11.95
CA VAL A 144 3.38 -1.44 12.38
C VAL A 144 2.60 -2.74 12.51
N ALA A 145 2.74 -3.65 11.54
CA ALA A 145 2.03 -4.92 11.53
C ALA A 145 2.48 -5.88 12.64
N PHE A 146 3.78 -5.92 12.97
CA PHE A 146 4.34 -6.89 13.92
C PHE A 146 4.72 -6.32 15.30
N GLY A 147 4.91 -5.00 15.41
CA GLY A 147 5.58 -4.37 16.57
C GLY A 147 4.71 -3.39 17.38
N LEU A 148 3.85 -2.59 16.73
CA LEU A 148 3.13 -1.51 17.42
C LEU A 148 1.84 -1.94 18.14
N GLY A 149 1.36 -3.18 17.93
CA GLY A 149 0.22 -3.75 18.64
C GLY A 149 0.54 -4.35 20.01
N ARG A 150 1.82 -4.39 20.41
CA ARG A 150 2.27 -4.91 21.72
C ARG A 150 2.15 -3.88 22.85
N SER A 151 1.18 -2.96 22.80
CA SER A 151 0.86 -2.12 23.95
C SER A 151 0.30 -3.02 25.06
N ARG A 152 1.21 -3.36 25.97
CA ARG A 152 1.06 -3.98 27.29
C ARG A 152 -0.36 -3.83 27.84
N SER A 153 -1.04 -4.94 28.03
CA SER A 153 -2.08 -5.05 29.05
C SER A 153 -1.41 -4.93 30.42
N THR A 154 -1.48 -3.74 31.02
CA THR A 154 -1.34 -3.53 32.46
C THR A 154 -2.68 -3.09 32.99
#